data_AF-A0A290ZV69-F1
#
_entry.id   AF-A0A290ZV69-F1
#
_cell.length_a   1.000
_cell.length_b   1.000
_cell.length_c   1.000
_cell.angle_alpha   90.00
_cell.angle_beta   90.00
_cell.angle_gamma   90.00
#
_symmetry.space_group_name_H-M   'P 1'
#
loop_
_entity.id
_entity.type
_entity.pdbx_description
1 polymer ?
#
loop_
_entity_poly.entity_id
_entity_poly.type
_entity_poly.pdbx_seq_one_letter_code
_entity_poly.pdbx_strand_id
1 'polypeptide(L)'
;MKHPAADPLAALKSVEWLISNGGQISLGAFGPVECAAVANDESDCLAMLQRRDGESLYQLLTRLDAAIARAWNEGEFTDEINPDC
;
A
#
# COMPACT_ATOMS: atom_id res chain seq x y z
N MET A 1 10.60 33.21 1.91
CA MET A 1 10.77 32.17 0.87
C MET A 1 10.08 30.92 1.39
N LYS A 2 9.06 30.40 0.70
CA LYS A 2 8.42 29.14 1.11
C LYS A 2 9.43 28.01 0.84
N HIS A 3 9.83 27.25 1.86
CA HIS A 3 10.49 25.98 1.63
C HIS A 3 9.59 25.15 0.71
N PRO A 4 10.11 24.46 -0.32
CA PRO A 4 9.32 23.43 -0.96
C PRO A 4 8.87 22.47 0.15
N ALA A 5 7.57 22.20 0.23
CA ALA A 5 7.07 21.19 1.16
C ALA A 5 7.87 19.90 0.88
N ALA A 6 8.37 19.26 1.94
CA ALA A 6 9.06 17.97 1.81
C ALA A 6 8.19 17.03 0.97
N ASP A 7 8.79 16.33 0.00
CA ASP A 7 8.07 15.34 -0.79
C ASP A 7 7.56 14.24 0.14
N PRO A 8 6.24 14.15 0.40
CA PRO A 8 5.72 13.22 1.37
C PRO A 8 5.85 11.76 0.89
N LEU A 9 5.95 11.53 -0.43
CA LEU A 9 6.07 10.18 -1.00
C LEU A 9 7.48 9.62 -0.84
N ALA A 10 8.50 10.46 -0.67
CA ALA A 10 9.87 10.02 -0.41
C ALA A 10 10.02 9.20 0.89
N ALA A 11 9.02 9.23 1.78
CA ALA A 11 8.98 8.42 3.00
C ALA A 11 8.48 6.98 2.78
N LEU A 12 7.87 6.68 1.63
CA LEU A 12 7.26 5.37 1.32
C LEU A 12 8.31 4.39 0.76
N LYS A 13 9.23 3.97 1.63
CA LYS A 13 10.43 3.20 1.24
C LYS A 13 10.09 1.80 0.73
N SER A 14 9.09 1.16 1.30
CA SER A 14 8.69 -0.21 0.91
C SER A 14 7.95 -0.19 -0.43
N VAL A 15 7.12 0.82 -0.66
CA VAL A 15 6.48 1.04 -1.98
C VAL A 15 7.53 1.35 -3.05
N GLU A 16 8.46 2.25 -2.76
CA GLU A 16 9.56 2.59 -3.68
C GLU A 16 10.40 1.36 -4.04
N TRP A 17 10.75 0.56 -3.02
CA TRP A 17 11.50 -0.68 -3.23
C TRP A 17 10.69 -1.70 -4.04
N LEU A 18 9.41 -1.91 -3.72
CA LEU A 18 8.55 -2.85 -4.43
C LEU A 18 8.54 -2.58 -5.93
N ILE A 19 8.25 -1.34 -6.31
CA ILE A 19 8.14 -0.92 -7.71
C ILE A 19 9.50 -0.99 -8.41
N SER A 20 10.59 -0.64 -7.71
CA SER A 20 11.95 -0.72 -8.24
C SER A 20 12.43 -2.15 -8.49
N ASN A 21 11.81 -3.15 -7.83
CA ASN A 21 12.19 -4.55 -7.91
C ASN A 21 11.13 -5.41 -8.59
N GLY A 22 10.35 -4.83 -9.52
CA GLY A 22 9.43 -5.57 -10.40
C GLY A 22 8.04 -5.84 -9.83
N GLY A 23 7.76 -5.39 -8.60
CA GLY A 23 6.42 -5.40 -8.04
C GLY A 23 5.54 -4.27 -8.55
N GLN A 24 4.29 -4.27 -8.10
CA GLN A 24 3.29 -3.27 -8.48
C GLN A 24 2.43 -2.85 -7.30
N ILE A 25 1.88 -1.63 -7.40
CA ILE A 25 0.74 -1.21 -6.60
C ILE A 25 -0.43 -0.85 -7.53
N SER A 26 -1.64 -1.20 -7.13
CA SER A 26 -2.88 -0.83 -7.82
C SER A 26 -3.78 -0.05 -6.88
N LEU A 27 -4.43 1.00 -7.42
CA LEU A 27 -5.36 1.87 -6.71
C LEU A 27 -6.67 1.97 -7.47
N GLY A 28 -7.79 1.86 -6.77
CA GLY A 28 -9.12 2.03 -7.36
C GLY A 28 -10.12 1.03 -6.83
N ALA A 29 -11.25 0.90 -7.53
CA ALA A 29 -12.28 -0.05 -7.14
C ALA A 29 -11.80 -1.50 -7.34
N PHE A 30 -12.09 -2.37 -6.38
CA PHE A 30 -11.81 -3.80 -6.42
C PHE A 30 -13.06 -4.58 -6.00
N GLY A 31 -13.78 -5.12 -6.97
CA GLY A 31 -15.07 -5.78 -6.71
C GLY A 31 -16.06 -4.84 -6.01
N PRO A 32 -16.63 -5.22 -4.84
CA PRO A 32 -17.54 -4.36 -4.08
C PRO A 32 -16.83 -3.25 -3.29
N VAL A 33 -15.50 -3.25 -3.22
CA VAL A 33 -14.73 -2.22 -2.50
C VAL A 33 -14.53 -1.01 -3.42
N GLU A 34 -15.09 0.14 -3.05
CA GLU A 34 -15.05 1.36 -3.88
C GLU A 34 -13.62 1.90 -4.09
N CYS A 35 -12.76 1.77 -3.08
CA CYS A 35 -11.38 2.20 -3.16
C CYS A 35 -10.47 1.28 -2.33
N ALA A 36 -9.64 0.52 -3.02
CA ALA A 36 -8.63 -0.35 -2.46
C ALA A 36 -7.23 0.10 -2.89
N ALA A 37 -6.24 -0.25 -2.07
CA ALA A 37 -4.83 -0.23 -2.40
C ALA A 37 -4.27 -1.64 -2.28
N VAL A 38 -3.72 -2.16 -3.38
CA VAL A 38 -3.19 -3.53 -3.45
C VAL A 38 -1.72 -3.47 -3.82
N ALA A 39 -0.89 -4.29 -3.17
CA ALA A 39 0.53 -4.45 -3.45
C ALA A 39 0.83 -5.91 -3.78
N ASN A 40 1.53 -6.13 -4.90
CA ASN A 40 1.94 -7.46 -5.36
C ASN A 40 3.41 -7.43 -5.76
N ASP A 41 4.12 -8.54 -5.54
CA ASP A 41 5.36 -8.82 -6.26
C ASP A 41 5.11 -9.86 -7.37
N GLU A 42 6.18 -10.47 -7.91
CA GLU A 42 6.07 -11.47 -8.98
C GLU A 42 5.35 -12.76 -8.54
N SER A 43 5.31 -13.05 -7.24
CA SER A 43 4.84 -14.33 -6.69
C SER A 43 3.61 -14.17 -5.80
N ASP A 44 3.54 -13.11 -5.00
CA ASP A 44 2.61 -13.00 -3.89
C ASP A 44 1.85 -11.66 -3.86
N CYS A 45 0.64 -11.70 -3.27
CA CYS A 45 -0.13 -10.52 -2.92
C CYS A 45 0.23 -10.08 -1.50
N LEU A 46 1.13 -9.11 -1.37
CA LEU A 46 1.69 -8.66 -0.09
C LEU A 46 0.65 -7.98 0.81
N ALA A 47 -0.21 -7.15 0.23
CA ALA A 47 -1.23 -6.43 0.98
C ALA A 47 -2.44 -6.03 0.12
N MET A 48 -3.63 -6.10 0.71
CA MET A 48 -4.90 -5.58 0.19
C MET A 48 -5.55 -4.73 1.27
N LEU A 49 -5.61 -3.42 1.06
CA LEU A 49 -6.20 -2.47 2.01
C LEU A 49 -7.46 -1.85 1.44
N GLN A 50 -8.48 -1.72 2.28
CA GLN A 50 -9.65 -0.90 1.98
C GLN A 50 -9.40 0.52 2.50
N ARG A 51 -9.69 1.52 1.66
CA ARG A 51 -9.64 2.92 2.06
C ARG A 51 -10.70 3.19 3.12
N ARG A 52 -10.31 3.80 4.24
CA ARG A 52 -11.21 4.16 5.34
C ARG A 52 -11.93 5.48 5.08
N ASP A 53 -13.06 5.67 5.74
CA ASP A 53 -13.79 6.94 5.71
C ASP A 53 -12.90 8.10 6.18
N GLY A 54 -12.85 9.16 5.37
CA GLY A 54 -12.03 10.36 5.64
C GLY A 54 -10.52 10.17 5.45
N GLU A 55 -10.05 8.98 5.08
CA GLU A 55 -8.65 8.72 4.82
C GLU A 55 -8.17 9.41 3.53
N SER A 56 -7.10 10.20 3.61
CA SER A 56 -6.45 10.77 2.42
C SER A 56 -5.68 9.69 1.64
N LEU A 57 -5.44 9.94 0.35
CA LEU A 57 -4.61 9.03 -0.47
C LEU A 57 -3.22 8.80 0.16
N TYR A 58 -2.61 9.85 0.72
CA TYR A 58 -1.31 9.73 1.38
C TYR A 58 -1.35 8.82 2.61
N GLN A 59 -2.40 8.90 3.43
CA GLN A 59 -2.57 8.02 4.59
C GLN A 59 -2.78 6.55 4.17
N LEU A 60 -3.56 6.32 3.11
CA LEU A 60 -3.74 4.99 2.54
C LEU A 60 -2.40 4.41 2.05
N LEU A 61 -1.61 5.20 1.30
CA LEU A 61 -0.30 4.79 0.82
C LEU A 61 0.70 4.56 1.97
N THR A 62 0.62 5.35 3.04
CA THR A 62 1.44 5.15 4.24
C THR A 62 1.13 3.82 4.92
N ARG A 63 -0.15 3.44 5.00
CA ARG A 63 -0.54 2.13 5.52
C ARG A 63 -0.12 0.99 4.60
N LEU A 64 -0.23 1.18 3.28
CA LEU A 64 0.22 0.19 2.31
C LEU A 64 1.73 -0.06 2.46
N ASP A 65 2.52 1.00 2.59
CA ASP A 65 3.96 0.92 2.81
C ASP A 65 4.32 0.12 4.07
N ALA A 66 3.61 0.38 5.17
CA ALA A 66 3.78 -0.36 6.41
C ALA A 66 3.35 -1.84 6.28
N ALA A 67 2.27 -2.13 5.54
CA ALA A 67 1.81 -3.50 5.31
C ALA A 67 2.81 -4.30 4.46
N ILE A 68 3.38 -3.70 3.42
CA ILE A 68 4.47 -4.31 2.63
C ILE A 68 5.67 -4.61 3.53
N ALA A 69 6.06 -3.67 4.40
CA ALA A 69 7.16 -3.88 5.33
C ALA A 69 6.92 -5.07 6.27
N ARG A 70 5.69 -5.26 6.77
CA ARG A 70 5.32 -6.40 7.61
C ARG A 70 5.34 -7.71 6.85
N ALA A 71 4.83 -7.73 5.61
CA ALA A 71 4.88 -8.93 4.77
C ALA A 71 6.33 -9.43 4.58
N TRP A 72 7.29 -8.55 4.29
CA TRP A 72 8.68 -8.97 4.12
C TRP A 72 9.44 -9.27 5.42
N ASN A 73 9.25 -8.47 6.46
CA ASN A 73 10.04 -8.61 7.69
C ASN A 73 9.50 -9.69 8.62
N GLU A 74 8.17 -9.89 8.61
CA GLU A 74 7.45 -10.70 9.59
C GLU A 74 6.72 -11.88 8.93
N GLY A 75 6.58 -11.89 7.60
CA GLY A 75 5.76 -12.89 6.89
C GLY A 75 4.25 -12.67 7.08
N GLU A 76 3.85 -11.49 7.56
CA GLU A 76 2.45 -11.15 7.86
C GLU A 76 1.79 -10.41 6.69
N PHE A 77 1.04 -11.13 5.88
CA PHE A 77 0.26 -10.59 4.76
C PHE A 77 -1.02 -9.93 5.30
N THR A 78 -1.36 -8.75 4.76
CA THR A 78 -2.57 -8.03 5.20
C THR A 78 -3.66 -8.13 4.13
N ASP A 79 -4.79 -8.73 4.47
CA ASP A 79 -5.99 -8.74 3.61
C ASP A 79 -7.20 -8.16 4.36
N GLU A 80 -7.52 -6.89 4.10
CA GLU A 80 -8.72 -6.23 4.62
C GLU A 80 -9.97 -6.50 3.76
N ILE A 81 -9.81 -7.12 2.57
CA ILE A 81 -10.87 -7.34 1.60
C ILE A 81 -11.44 -8.76 1.74
N ASN A 82 -10.60 -9.76 2.00
CA ASN A 82 -10.98 -11.15 2.24
C ASN A 82 -10.47 -11.63 3.62
N PRO A 83 -11.05 -11.15 4.73
CA PRO A 83 -10.56 -11.45 6.08
C PRO A 83 -10.74 -12.91 6.52
N ASP A 84 -11.49 -13.73 5.77
CA ASP A 84 -11.80 -15.13 6.09
C ASP A 84 -10.88 -16.15 5.38
N CYS A 85 -9.86 -15.69 4.64
CA CYS A 85 -8.90 -16.52 3.90
C CYS A 85 -7.69 -16.95 4.75
#